data_AF-A0AAE1HWD6-F1
#
_entry.id   AF-A0AAE1HWD6-F1
#
_cell.length_a   1.000
_cell.length_b   1.000
_cell.length_c   1.000
_cell.angle_alpha   90.00
_cell.angle_beta   90.00
_cell.angle_gamma   90.00
#
_symmetry.space_group_name_H-M   'P 1'
#
loop_
_entity.id
_entity.type
_entity.pdbx_description
1 polymer ?
#
loop_
_entity_poly.entity_id
_entity_poly.type
_entity_poly.pdbx_seq_one_letter_code
_entity_poly.pdbx_strand_id
1 'polypeptide(L)'
;MRYDPDVSTTIVLAVCCLHNWLRSDVVGRSMNTPPNFVDSEGVYAGRVNMGEWHDGNNAGLARLVHQGGNRHAESALDLRNRWCEYFNGPGAVPWQDRMMSVSSLNYPIME
;
A
#
# COMPACT_ATOMS: atom_id res chain seq x y z
N MET A 1 3.87 -26.98 10.20
CA MET A 1 5.28 -26.56 10.17
C MET A 1 5.48 -25.56 11.30
N ARG A 2 6.23 -25.90 12.35
CA ARG A 2 6.59 -24.93 13.41
C ARG A 2 7.93 -24.34 13.02
N TYR A 3 7.95 -23.03 12.74
CA TYR A 3 9.19 -22.32 12.47
C TYR A 3 9.94 -22.10 13.77
N ASP A 4 11.26 -22.23 13.71
CA ASP A 4 12.14 -21.92 14.81
C ASP A 4 11.97 -20.43 15.18
N PRO A 5 11.65 -20.09 16.45
CA PRO A 5 11.49 -18.71 16.89
C PRO A 5 12.71 -17.82 16.62
N ASP A 6 13.92 -18.38 16.67
CA ASP A 6 15.17 -17.62 16.48
C ASP A 6 15.38 -17.30 15.00
N VAL A 7 15.03 -18.23 14.12
CA VAL A 7 15.00 -18.00 12.66
C VAL A 7 13.96 -16.94 12.32
N SER A 8 12.78 -17.03 12.91
CA SER A 8 11.70 -16.05 12.71
C SER A 8 12.13 -14.66 13.16
N THR A 9 12.79 -14.56 14.31
CA THR A 9 13.34 -13.30 14.85
C THR A 9 14.39 -12.71 13.93
N THR A 10 15.29 -13.54 13.41
CA THR A 10 16.35 -13.10 12.48
C THR A 10 15.76 -12.56 11.17
N ILE A 11 14.76 -13.24 10.60
CA ILE A 11 14.06 -12.77 9.39
C ILE A 11 13.41 -11.41 9.66
N VAL A 12 12.68 -11.28 10.77
CA VAL A 12 12.01 -10.02 11.12
C VAL A 12 13.03 -8.88 11.27
N LEU A 13 14.13 -9.11 11.99
CA LEU A 13 15.17 -8.10 12.17
C LEU A 13 15.85 -7.72 10.84
N ALA A 14 16.15 -8.70 9.99
CA ALA A 14 16.73 -8.44 8.67
C ALA A 14 15.80 -7.58 7.79
N VAL A 15 14.50 -7.89 7.79
CA VAL A 15 13.48 -7.10 7.06
C VAL A 15 13.36 -5.69 7.62
N CYS A 16 13.35 -5.53 8.96
CA CYS A 16 13.33 -4.21 9.60
C CYS A 16 14.57 -3.38 9.26
N CYS A 17 15.77 -3.97 9.32
CA CYS A 17 17.02 -3.31 8.93
C CYS A 17 16.99 -2.86 7.47
N LEU A 18 16.53 -3.73 6.56
CA LEU A 18 16.37 -3.39 5.14
C LEU A 18 15.36 -2.27 4.93
N HIS A 19 14.20 -2.33 5.59
CA HIS A 19 13.17 -1.29 5.53
C HIS A 19 13.74 0.07 5.95
N ASN A 20 14.46 0.09 7.08
CA ASN A 20 15.08 1.30 7.60
C ASN A 20 16.12 1.87 6.62
N TRP A 21 16.94 1.02 6.00
CA TRP A 21 17.88 1.46 4.98
C TRP A 21 17.17 2.03 3.74
N LEU A 22 16.16 1.34 3.20
CA LEU A 22 15.39 1.79 2.04
C LEU A 22 14.66 3.12 2.29
N ARG A 23 14.20 3.36 3.52
CA ARG A 23 13.36 4.51 3.86
C ARG A 23 14.12 5.69 4.43
N SER A 24 15.11 5.47 5.29
CA SER A 24 15.71 6.52 6.12
C SER A 24 17.10 6.92 5.66
N ASP A 25 17.84 6.04 5.01
CA ASP A 25 19.16 6.35 4.47
C ASP A 25 19.04 7.24 3.21
N VAL A 26 19.92 8.23 3.09
CA VAL A 26 19.90 9.18 1.95
C VAL A 26 20.19 8.46 0.64
N VAL A 27 21.11 7.49 0.67
CA VAL A 27 21.50 6.71 -0.51
C VAL A 27 20.44 5.65 -0.80
N GLY A 28 19.99 4.91 0.22
CA GLY A 28 18.93 3.90 0.08
C GLY A 28 17.63 4.48 -0.48
N ARG A 29 17.20 5.63 0.04
CA ARG A 29 15.99 6.34 -0.41
C ARG A 29 16.14 6.87 -1.83
N SER A 30 17.23 7.57 -2.14
CA SER A 30 17.42 8.15 -3.48
C SER A 30 17.54 7.09 -4.58
N MET A 31 18.11 5.92 -4.29
CA MET A 31 18.22 4.84 -5.28
C MET A 31 16.92 4.05 -5.49
N ASN A 32 16.12 3.83 -4.45
CA ASN A 32 14.96 2.93 -4.52
C ASN A 32 13.62 3.67 -4.61
N THR A 33 13.56 4.90 -4.12
CA THR A 33 12.37 5.76 -4.18
C THR A 33 12.84 7.19 -4.44
N PRO A 34 13.38 7.45 -5.65
CA PRO A 34 13.79 8.80 -6.02
C PRO A 34 12.59 9.77 -5.91
N PRO A 35 12.86 11.08 -5.78
CA PRO A 35 11.80 12.09 -5.80
C PRO A 35 10.88 11.89 -7.01
N ASN A 36 9.57 12.06 -6.81
CA ASN A 36 8.53 11.85 -7.82
C ASN A 36 8.32 10.40 -8.30
N PHE A 37 9.04 9.40 -7.76
CA PHE A 37 8.84 8.01 -8.18
C PHE A 37 7.47 7.45 -7.77
N VAL A 38 7.06 7.69 -6.52
CA VAL A 38 5.77 7.26 -5.96
C VAL A 38 4.81 8.44 -5.85
N ASP A 39 3.52 8.12 -5.75
CA ASP A 39 2.50 9.13 -5.52
C ASP A 39 2.78 9.90 -4.21
N SER A 40 2.55 11.20 -4.26
CA SER A 40 2.66 12.07 -3.09
C SER A 40 1.41 12.90 -2.93
N GLU A 41 0.97 13.09 -1.69
CA GLU A 41 -0.17 13.94 -1.41
C GLU A 41 0.31 15.36 -1.05
N GLY A 42 -0.19 16.34 -1.79
CA GLY A 42 -0.12 17.73 -1.35
C GLY A 42 -1.09 17.93 -0.19
N VAL A 43 -0.63 17.74 1.05
CA VAL A 43 -1.44 17.78 2.30
C VAL A 43 -2.36 19.01 2.38
N TYR A 44 -1.90 20.15 1.86
CA TYR A 44 -2.67 21.40 1.85
C TYR A 44 -3.60 21.56 0.65
N ALA A 45 -3.26 20.96 -0.49
CA ALA A 45 -4.01 21.08 -1.74
C ALA A 45 -5.07 19.97 -1.89
N GLY A 46 -4.97 18.88 -1.12
CA GLY A 46 -5.82 17.70 -1.25
C GLY A 46 -5.72 17.06 -2.64
N ARG A 47 -4.57 17.23 -3.31
CA ARG A 47 -4.30 16.70 -4.65
C ARG A 47 -3.23 15.63 -4.55
N VAL A 48 -3.47 14.52 -5.24
CA VAL A 48 -2.48 13.48 -5.47
C VAL A 48 -1.59 13.94 -6.62
N ASN A 49 -0.29 14.04 -6.38
CA ASN A 49 0.71 14.16 -7.43
C ASN A 49 1.08 12.74 -7.85
N MET A 50 0.74 12.38 -9.09
CA MET A 50 1.04 11.07 -9.65
C MET A 50 2.55 10.90 -9.75
N GLY A 51 3.05 9.75 -9.30
CA GLY A 51 4.45 9.40 -9.46
C GLY A 51 4.79 8.91 -10.87
N GLU A 52 6.07 8.99 -11.22
CA GLU A 52 6.64 8.53 -12.50
C GLU A 52 6.37 7.05 -12.77
N TRP A 53 6.04 6.25 -11.75
CA TRP A 53 5.65 4.85 -11.92
C TRP A 53 4.42 4.66 -12.83
N HIS A 54 3.61 5.71 -13.04
CA HIS A 54 2.50 5.73 -13.98
C HIS A 54 2.92 5.98 -15.45
N ASP A 55 4.05 6.64 -15.71
CA ASP A 55 4.43 7.16 -17.04
C ASP A 55 4.97 6.08 -18.00
N GLY A 56 5.07 4.84 -17.56
CA GLY A 56 4.92 3.68 -18.45
C GLY A 56 6.12 2.75 -18.63
N ASN A 57 5.80 1.64 -19.30
CA ASN A 57 6.66 0.55 -19.76
C ASN A 57 7.36 -0.33 -18.71
N ASN A 58 7.07 -0.15 -17.42
CA ASN A 58 7.33 -1.22 -16.47
C ASN A 58 6.36 -2.36 -16.82
N ALA A 59 6.90 -3.49 -17.29
CA ALA A 59 6.20 -4.75 -17.12
C ALA A 59 5.83 -4.78 -15.63
N GLY A 60 4.55 -4.54 -15.33
CA GLY A 60 4.10 -4.38 -13.95
C GLY A 60 4.40 -5.64 -13.15
N LEU A 61 3.87 -5.74 -11.95
CA LEU A 61 3.96 -6.99 -11.21
C LEU A 61 3.47 -8.14 -12.11
N ALA A 62 4.33 -9.12 -12.36
CA ALA A 62 3.97 -10.28 -13.14
C ALA A 62 2.71 -10.91 -12.53
N ARG A 63 1.77 -11.36 -13.37
CA ARG A 63 0.58 -12.06 -12.87
C ARG A 63 1.03 -13.27 -12.07
N LEU A 64 0.94 -13.16 -10.75
CA LEU A 64 1.21 -14.28 -9.86
C LEU A 64 0.13 -15.34 -10.11
N VAL A 65 0.56 -16.59 -10.26
CA VAL A 65 -0.38 -17.72 -10.29
C VAL A 65 -0.98 -17.91 -8.90
N HIS A 66 -2.20 -18.45 -8.83
CA HIS A 66 -2.90 -18.69 -7.57
C HIS A 66 -2.03 -19.53 -6.61
N GLN A 67 -1.60 -18.95 -5.49
CA GLN A 67 -0.71 -19.58 -4.51
C GLN A 67 -1.45 -20.50 -3.51
N GLY A 68 -2.74 -20.77 -3.73
CA GLY A 68 -3.59 -21.59 -2.86
C GLY A 68 -4.63 -20.78 -2.08
N GLY A 69 -5.20 -21.41 -1.05
CA GLY A 69 -6.33 -20.85 -0.31
C GLY A 69 -5.96 -19.62 0.52
N ASN A 70 -6.42 -18.45 0.10
CA ASN A 70 -6.27 -17.18 0.84
C ASN A 70 -7.32 -17.03 1.96
N ARG A 71 -7.68 -18.12 2.65
CA ARG A 71 -8.71 -18.06 3.69
C ARG A 71 -8.11 -17.48 4.96
N HIS A 72 -8.38 -16.20 5.19
CA HIS A 72 -8.07 -15.52 6.44
C HIS A 72 -8.86 -16.15 7.61
N ALA A 73 -8.34 -16.02 8.82
CA ALA A 73 -9.06 -16.41 10.03
C ALA A 73 -10.39 -15.63 10.10
N GLU A 74 -11.46 -16.29 10.57
CA GLU A 74 -12.79 -15.69 10.69
C GLU A 74 -12.75 -14.40 11.53
N SER A 75 -12.00 -14.40 12.64
CA SER A 75 -11.81 -13.23 13.49
C SER A 75 -11.18 -12.04 12.76
N ALA A 76 -10.31 -12.27 11.76
CA ALA A 76 -9.72 -11.20 10.97
C ALA A 76 -10.74 -10.61 9.98
N LEU A 77 -11.65 -11.44 9.44
CA LEU A 77 -12.75 -10.98 8.59
C LEU A 77 -13.74 -10.14 9.40
N ASP A 78 -14.10 -10.59 10.60
CA ASP A 78 -15.01 -9.86 11.49
C ASP A 78 -14.44 -8.50 11.88
N LEU A 79 -13.15 -8.46 12.24
CA LEU A 79 -12.48 -7.21 12.57
C LEU A 79 -12.43 -6.25 11.38
N ARG A 80 -12.09 -6.76 10.18
CA ARG A 80 -12.10 -5.98 8.94
C ARG A 80 -13.49 -5.37 8.69
N ASN A 81 -14.54 -6.17 8.78
CA ASN A 81 -15.91 -5.71 8.53
C ASN A 81 -16.34 -4.65 9.54
N ARG A 82 -16.06 -4.88 10.82
CA ARG A 82 -16.37 -3.93 11.89
C ARG A 82 -15.66 -2.59 11.70
N TRP A 83 -14.38 -2.60 11.31
CA TRP A 83 -13.65 -1.36 11.02
C TRP A 83 -14.19 -0.66 9.77
N CYS A 84 -14.53 -1.42 8.73
CA CYS A 84 -15.16 -0.88 7.52
C CYS A 84 -16.46 -0.14 7.86
N GLU A 85 -17.35 -0.74 8.64
CA GLU A 85 -18.60 -0.13 9.08
C GLU A 85 -18.37 1.13 9.92
N TYR A 86 -17.40 1.09 10.83
CA TYR A 86 -17.10 2.24 11.68
C TYR A 86 -16.52 3.41 10.87
N PHE A 87 -15.47 3.19 10.09
CA PHE A 87 -14.76 4.27 9.38
C PHE A 87 -15.52 4.83 8.17
N ASN A 88 -16.51 4.10 7.65
CA ASN A 88 -17.42 4.58 6.60
C ASN A 88 -18.78 5.04 7.14
N GLY A 89 -19.02 4.95 8.45
CA GLY A 89 -20.26 5.35 9.11
C GLY A 89 -19.99 6.37 10.22
N PRO A 90 -20.12 5.98 11.51
CA PRO A 90 -20.03 6.91 12.63
C PRO A 90 -18.64 7.55 12.81
N GLY A 91 -17.59 6.87 12.35
CA GLY A 91 -16.21 7.36 12.36
C GLY A 91 -15.80 8.06 11.07
N ALA A 92 -16.73 8.28 10.14
CA ALA A 92 -16.43 8.97 8.89
C ALA A 92 -16.06 10.43 9.15
N VAL A 93 -15.13 10.95 8.36
CA VAL A 93 -14.58 12.30 8.49
C VAL A 93 -14.70 13.04 7.16
N PRO A 94 -15.03 14.35 7.16
CA PRO A 94 -15.39 15.08 5.93
C PRO A 94 -14.32 15.06 4.82
N TRP A 95 -13.06 14.83 5.17
CA TRP A 95 -11.99 14.78 4.18
C TRP A 95 -11.96 13.49 3.36
N GLN A 96 -12.59 12.40 3.82
CA GLN A 96 -12.67 11.14 3.08
C GLN A 96 -13.45 11.32 1.77
N ASP A 97 -14.49 12.16 1.76
CA ASP A 97 -15.27 12.47 0.56
C ASP A 97 -14.45 13.19 -0.52
N ARG A 98 -13.39 13.90 -0.12
CA ARG A 98 -12.47 14.56 -1.05
C ARG A 98 -11.60 13.56 -1.81
N MET A 99 -11.31 12.40 -1.22
CA MET A 99 -10.57 11.32 -1.89
C MET A 99 -11.45 10.61 -2.92
N MET A 100 -12.75 10.45 -2.64
CA MET A 100 -13.68 9.78 -3.56
C MET A 100 -14.00 10.62 -4.81
N SER A 101 -13.96 11.96 -4.71
CA SER A 101 -14.33 12.87 -5.80
C SER A 101 -13.30 12.99 -6.95
N VAL A 102 -12.07 12.48 -6.75
CA VAL A 102 -11.02 12.46 -7.80
C VAL A 102 -11.34 11.43 -8.91
N SER A 103 -12.31 10.54 -8.70
CA SER A 103 -12.69 9.46 -9.64
C SER A 103 -13.50 9.92 -10.86
N SER A 104 -13.65 11.23 -11.11
CA SER A 104 -14.24 11.73 -12.37
C SER A 104 -13.19 11.96 -13.47
N LEU A 105 -11.91 11.65 -13.23
CA LEU A 105 -10.91 11.54 -14.29
C LEU A 105 -10.99 10.15 -14.94
N ASN A 106 -11.81 10.06 -15.99
CA ASN A 106 -11.74 9.17 -17.15
C ASN A 106 -10.74 7.99 -17.06
N TYR A 107 -11.13 6.92 -16.37
CA TYR A 107 -10.63 5.59 -16.74
C TYR A 107 -11.68 4.97 -17.67
N PRO A 108 -11.39 4.77 -18.98
CA PRO A 108 -12.27 3.98 -19.81
C PRO A 108 -12.29 2.57 -19.24
N ILE A 109 -13.47 2.14 -18.80
CA ILE A 109 -13.75 0.76 -18.48
C ILE A 109 -13.62 0.02 -19.82
N MET A 110 -12.55 -0.75 -20.01
CA MET A 110 -12.47 -1.69 -21.12
C MET A 110 -13.49 -2.80 -20.84
N GLU A 111 -14.60 -2.78 -21.58
CA GLU A 111 -15.48 -3.94 -21.78
C GLU A 111 -14.73 -5.09 -22.47
#